data_AF-A0A526YHM7-F1
#
_entry.id   AF-A0A526YHM7-F1
#
_cell.length_a   1.000
_cell.length_b   1.000
_cell.length_c   1.000
_cell.angle_alpha   90.00
_cell.angle_beta   90.00
_cell.angle_gamma   90.00
#
_symmetry.space_group_name_H-M   'P 1'
#
loop_
_entity.id
_entity.type
_entity.pdbx_description
1 polymer ?
#
loop_
_entity_poly.entity_id
_entity_poly.type
_entity_poly.pdbx_seq_one_letter_code
_entity_poly.pdbx_strand_id
1 'polypeptide(L)' 'MTSTETETRAVVVEREVAFPPEKIWRALTQSHLIEEWLMKNDFKPDEGHRFNLSADWGT' A
#
# COMPACT_ATOMS: atom_id res chain seq x y z
N MET A 1 -32.72 20.80 -8.03
CA MET A 1 -32.07 19.60 -7.48
C MET A 1 -30.65 19.59 -8.04
N THR A 2 -29.63 19.72 -7.19
CA THR A 2 -28.23 19.74 -7.65
C THR A 2 -27.74 18.30 -7.75
N SER A 3 -27.34 17.86 -8.95
CA SER A 3 -26.75 16.55 -9.17
C SER A 3 -25.36 16.51 -8.53
N THR A 4 -25.15 15.62 -7.56
CA THR A 4 -23.85 15.42 -6.92
C THR A 4 -22.98 14.55 -7.82
N GLU A 5 -22.12 15.15 -8.63
CA GLU A 5 -21.03 14.42 -9.29
C GLU A 5 -19.95 14.10 -8.25
N THR A 6 -19.60 12.82 -8.12
CA THR A 6 -18.53 12.37 -7.22
C THR A 6 -17.18 12.68 -7.85
N GLU A 7 -16.60 13.81 -7.51
CA GLU A 7 -15.23 14.15 -7.89
C GLU A 7 -14.22 13.29 -7.11
N THR A 8 -13.20 12.76 -7.80
CA THR A 8 -12.09 12.04 -7.16
C THR A 8 -11.26 13.01 -6.32
N ARG A 9 -11.08 12.69 -5.04
CA ARG A 9 -10.22 13.45 -4.12
C ARG A 9 -8.95 12.68 -3.80
N ALA A 10 -7.84 13.39 -3.58
CA ALA A 10 -6.56 12.79 -3.22
C ALA A 10 -6.36 12.77 -1.70
N VAL A 11 -5.79 11.67 -1.19
CA VAL A 11 -5.30 11.55 0.19
C VAL A 11 -3.77 11.60 0.13
N VAL A 12 -3.15 12.55 0.84
CA VAL A 12 -1.69 12.75 0.85
C VAL A 12 -1.16 12.55 2.26
N VAL A 13 -0.11 11.72 2.39
CA VAL A 13 0.57 11.45 3.66
C VAL A 13 2.07 11.58 3.44
N GLU A 14 2.70 12.49 4.18
CA GLU A 14 4.14 12.71 4.18
C GLU A 14 4.74 12.34 5.54
N ARG A 15 5.90 11.69 5.53
CA ARG A 15 6.63 11.27 6.73
C ARG A 15 8.13 11.36 6.49
N GLU A 16 8.85 11.90 7.45
CA GLU A 16 10.31 11.78 7.52
C GLU A 16 10.67 10.43 8.14
N VAL A 17 11.49 9.64 7.44
CA VAL A 17 11.92 8.32 7.88
C VAL A 17 13.45 8.33 7.91
N ALA A 18 14.05 8.17 9.09
CA ALA A 18 15.50 8.22 9.30
C ALA A 18 16.21 6.92 8.87
N PHE A 19 15.91 6.44 7.65
CA PHE A 19 16.53 5.27 7.06
C PHE A 19 16.91 5.54 5.60
N PRO A 20 17.96 4.88 5.09
CA PRO A 20 18.36 5.05 3.70
C PRO A 20 17.26 4.54 2.75
N PRO A 21 17.15 5.13 1.53
CA PRO A 21 16.09 4.80 0.59
C PRO A 21 15.98 3.30 0.26
N GLU A 22 17.10 2.58 0.21
CA GLU A 22 17.13 1.15 -0.13
C GLU A 22 16.46 0.30 0.96
N LYS A 23 16.59 0.71 2.23
CA LYS A 23 15.94 0.04 3.35
C LYS A 23 14.43 0.29 3.32
N ILE A 24 14.01 1.50 2.97
CA ILE A 24 12.59 1.84 2.79
C ILE A 24 12.02 1.07 1.60
N TRP A 25 12.69 1.08 0.46
CA TRP A 25 12.27 0.36 -0.75
C TRP A 25 12.06 -1.13 -0.47
N ARG A 26 12.95 -1.74 0.32
CA ARG A 26 12.80 -3.14 0.74
C ARG A 26 11.49 -3.38 1.51
N ALA A 27 11.15 -2.50 2.45
CA ALA A 27 9.90 -2.59 3.21
C ALA A 27 8.64 -2.36 2.35
N LEU A 28 8.77 -1.63 1.24
CA LEU A 28 7.69 -1.36 0.30
C LEU A 28 7.53 -2.42 -0.81
N THR A 29 8.51 -3.31 -1.00
CA THR A 29 8.52 -4.25 -2.14
C THR A 29 8.66 -5.72 -1.77
N GLN A 30 9.09 -6.05 -0.55
CA GLN A 30 9.14 -7.43 -0.09
C GLN A 30 7.83 -7.79 0.61
N SER A 31 7.11 -8.76 0.05
CA SER A 31 5.78 -9.18 0.52
C SER A 31 5.69 -9.44 2.03
N HIS A 32 6.63 -10.20 2.59
CA HIS A 32 6.69 -10.47 4.03
C HIS A 32 6.93 -9.22 4.88
N LEU A 33 7.63 -8.20 4.37
CA LEU A 33 7.81 -6.94 5.08
C LEU A 33 6.57 -6.04 4.94
N ILE A 34 5.88 -6.06 3.79
CA ILE A 34 4.61 -5.35 3.60
C ILE A 34 3.55 -5.89 4.58
N GLU A 35 3.54 -7.21 4.83
CA GLU A 35 2.62 -7.85 5.77
C GLU A 35 2.76 -7.31 7.21
N GLU A 36 3.97 -6.93 7.63
CA GLU A 36 4.24 -6.41 8.98
C GLU A 36 3.61 -5.04 9.27
N TRP A 37 3.34 -4.22 8.24
CA TRP A 37 2.84 -2.85 8.44
C TRP A 37 1.57 -2.52 7.65
N LEU A 38 1.13 -3.40 6.75
CA LEU A 38 -0.08 -3.23 5.96
C LEU A 38 -1.03 -4.42 6.14
N MET A 39 -0.83 -5.50 5.36
CA MET A 39 -1.61 -6.75 5.46
C MET A 39 -1.00 -7.87 4.61
N LYS A 40 -1.51 -9.08 4.80
CA LYS A 40 -1.12 -10.28 4.05
C LYS A 40 -1.29 -10.05 2.55
N ASN A 41 -0.28 -10.42 1.77
CA ASN A 41 -0.21 -10.13 0.35
C ASN A 41 0.66 -11.12 -0.41
N ASP A 42 0.58 -11.11 -1.74
CA ASP A 42 1.41 -11.86 -2.67
C ASP A 42 2.13 -10.94 -3.69
N PHE A 43 2.52 -9.75 -3.22
CA PHE A 43 3.16 -8.72 -4.02
C PHE A 43 4.53 -9.16 -4.58
N LYS A 44 4.82 -8.74 -5.81
CA LYS A 44 6.14 -8.83 -6.46
C LYS A 44 6.41 -7.54 -7.24
N PRO A 45 7.64 -6.99 -7.22
CA PRO A 45 8.01 -5.79 -7.95
C PRO A 45 8.26 -6.07 -9.44
N ASP A 46 7.34 -6.81 -10.08
CA ASP A 46 7.38 -7.17 -11.50
C ASP A 46 6.26 -6.43 -12.24
N GLU A 47 6.58 -5.79 -13.36
CA GLU A 47 5.58 -5.07 -14.17
C GLU A 47 4.48 -6.02 -14.66
N GLY A 48 3.21 -5.60 -14.47
CA GLY A 48 2.04 -6.39 -14.86
C GLY A 48 1.63 -7.49 -13.88
N HIS A 49 2.40 -7.74 -12.80
CA HIS A 49 2.01 -8.69 -11.76
C HIS A 49 0.73 -8.24 -11.06
N ARG A 50 -0.26 -9.14 -11.00
CA ARG A 50 -1.52 -8.92 -10.27
C ARG A 50 -1.37 -9.56 -8.89
N PHE A 51 -1.66 -8.79 -7.85
CA PHE A 51 -1.58 -9.23 -6.46
C PHE A 51 -2.85 -8.85 -5.71
N ASN A 52 -3.05 -9.44 -4.54
CA ASN A 52 -4.12 -9.12 -3.62
C ASN A 52 -3.57 -8.71 -2.26
N LEU A 53 -4.31 -7.82 -1.59
CA LEU A 53 -4.11 -7.50 -0.18
C LEU A 53 -5.31 -8.08 0.57
N SER A 54 -5.07 -8.93 1.56
CA SER A 54 -6.10 -9.62 2.32
C SER A 54 -5.93 -9.35 3.80
N ALA A 55 -7.01 -8.95 4.45
CA ALA A 55 -7.06 -8.74 5.88
C ALA A 55 -8.08 -9.70 6.50
N ASP A 56 -7.70 -10.30 7.62
CA ASP A 56 -8.63 -10.99 8.51
C ASP A 56 -9.12 -9.98 9.53
N TRP A 57 -10.36 -9.53 9.36
CA TRP A 57 -10.96 -8.52 10.21
C TRP A 57 -11.60 -9.11 11.48
N GLY A 58 -11.38 -10.40 11.75
CA GLY A 58 -12.07 -11.13 12.81
C GLY A 58 -13.55 -11.38 12.47
N THR A 59 -14.18 -12.28 13.23
CA THR A 59 -15.62 -12.58 13.16
C THR A 59 -16.44 -11.69 14.07
#